data_AF-A0A7V5TZX6-F1
#
_entry.id   AF-A0A7V5TZX6-F1
#
_cell.length_a   1.000
_cell.length_b   1.000
_cell.length_c   1.000
_cell.angle_alpha   90.00
_cell.angle_beta   90.00
_cell.angle_gamma   90.00
#
_symmetry.space_group_name_H-M   'P 1'
#
loop_
_entity.id
_entity.type
_entity.pdbx_description
1 polymer ?
#
loop_
_entity_poly.entity_id
_entity_poly.type
_entity_poly.pdbx_seq_one_letter_code
_entity_poly.pdbx_strand_id
1 'polypeptide(L)'
;MTNTKKITVKKIGSKADLKTFIKIPWTVYKNDKNWVPPLISMEKERFYPEKGAYFKNAEVQFFIAYRGERPVGRIVAHINHPHNEFHKDKVGFFGFFECMPDYEAAEALFQAASDWLKERDRDIIRGPMNYSTNDECALLVKGFG
;
A
#
# COMPACT_ATOMS: atom_id res chain seq x y z
N MET A 1 -0.90 -22.30 -14.49
CA MET A 1 0.49 -22.58 -14.08
C MET A 1 0.61 -22.27 -12.59
N THR A 2 0.70 -23.30 -11.74
CA THR A 2 0.97 -23.12 -10.31
C THR A 2 2.40 -22.63 -10.15
N ASN A 3 2.55 -21.37 -9.76
CA ASN A 3 3.85 -20.71 -9.70
C ASN A 3 4.54 -21.12 -8.37
N THR A 4 5.49 -22.03 -8.41
CA THR A 4 6.11 -22.68 -7.23
C THR A 4 7.10 -21.82 -6.44
N LYS A 5 7.33 -20.56 -6.84
CA LYS A 5 8.29 -19.67 -6.17
C LYS A 5 7.69 -19.07 -4.89
N LYS A 6 8.47 -19.08 -3.81
CA LYS A 6 8.11 -18.52 -2.49
C LYS A 6 7.85 -17.01 -2.56
N ILE A 7 6.87 -16.55 -1.78
CA ILE A 7 6.60 -15.14 -1.53
C ILE A 7 7.56 -14.57 -0.48
N THR A 8 8.11 -13.39 -0.75
CA THR A 8 8.88 -12.59 0.21
C THR A 8 8.34 -11.17 0.25
N VAL A 9 8.25 -10.58 1.44
CA VAL A 9 7.81 -9.19 1.62
C VAL A 9 8.98 -8.35 2.10
N LYS A 10 9.19 -7.20 1.47
CA LYS A 10 10.25 -6.25 1.84
C LYS A 10 9.63 -4.96 2.35
N LYS A 11 10.06 -4.52 3.54
CA LYS A 11 9.95 -3.12 3.98
C LYS A 11 10.85 -2.30 3.05
N ILE A 12 10.33 -1.27 2.41
CA ILE A 12 11.11 -0.45 1.49
C ILE A 12 11.33 0.97 2.01
N GLY A 13 12.40 1.62 1.55
CA GLY A 13 12.72 2.99 1.93
C GLY A 13 13.66 3.74 0.98
N SER A 14 14.26 3.06 -0.02
CA SER A 14 15.13 3.74 -0.98
C SER A 14 14.35 4.37 -2.13
N LYS A 15 14.93 5.37 -2.80
CA LYS A 15 14.35 5.97 -4.01
C LYS A 15 14.16 4.96 -5.15
N ALA A 16 15.01 3.92 -5.22
CA ALA A 16 14.89 2.86 -6.21
C ALA A 16 13.70 1.94 -5.89
N ASP A 17 13.50 1.60 -4.62
CA ASP A 17 12.34 0.81 -4.21
C ASP A 17 11.04 1.57 -4.43
N LEU A 18 10.99 2.86 -4.10
CA LEU A 18 9.80 3.69 -4.34
C LEU A 18 9.43 3.76 -5.83
N LYS A 19 10.41 3.80 -6.73
CA LYS A 19 10.14 3.71 -8.18
C LYS A 19 9.52 2.37 -8.55
N THR A 20 9.94 1.27 -7.92
CA THR A 20 9.33 -0.05 -8.11
C THR A 20 7.91 -0.07 -7.56
N PHE A 21 7.71 0.43 -6.34
CA PHE A 21 6.41 0.55 -5.67
C PHE A 21 5.39 1.30 -6.53
N ILE A 22 5.78 2.45 -7.08
CA ILE A 22 4.93 3.28 -7.95
C ILE A 22 4.50 2.51 -9.20
N LYS A 23 5.35 1.67 -9.77
CA LYS A 23 5.08 0.99 -11.05
C LYS A 23 4.27 -0.30 -10.92
N ILE A 24 4.00 -0.79 -9.71
CA ILE A 24 3.24 -2.04 -9.53
C ILE A 24 1.83 -1.99 -10.15
N PRO A 25 1.02 -0.91 -10.00
CA PRO A 25 -0.26 -0.77 -10.70
C PRO A 25 -0.18 -0.99 -12.21
N TRP A 26 0.88 -0.47 -12.88
CA TRP A 26 1.10 -0.68 -14.31
C TRP A 26 1.30 -2.13 -14.70
N THR A 27 1.72 -2.97 -13.76
CA THR A 27 1.85 -4.40 -13.97
C THR A 27 0.54 -5.12 -13.66
N VAL A 28 -0.13 -4.74 -12.56
CA VAL A 28 -1.40 -5.32 -12.11
C VAL A 28 -2.50 -5.10 -13.16
N TYR A 29 -2.63 -3.87 -13.64
CA TYR A 29 -3.70 -3.45 -14.54
C TYR A 29 -3.30 -3.41 -16.02
N LYS A 30 -2.15 -4.01 -16.39
CA LYS A 30 -1.58 -3.93 -17.74
C LYS A 30 -2.58 -4.28 -18.86
N ASN A 31 -3.48 -5.22 -18.59
CA ASN A 31 -4.45 -5.74 -19.56
C ASN A 31 -5.90 -5.28 -19.26
N ASP A 32 -6.10 -4.39 -18.30
CA ASP A 32 -7.40 -3.83 -17.99
C ASP A 32 -7.70 -2.67 -18.95
N LYS A 33 -8.76 -2.83 -19.75
CA LYS A 33 -9.17 -1.84 -20.76
C LYS A 33 -9.76 -0.57 -20.15
N ASN A 34 -10.22 -0.64 -18.90
CA ASN A 34 -10.86 0.47 -18.20
C ASN A 34 -9.88 1.22 -17.28
N TRP A 35 -8.65 0.71 -17.14
CA TRP A 35 -7.67 1.33 -16.27
C TRP A 35 -7.00 2.53 -16.92
N VAL A 36 -7.11 3.68 -16.26
CA VAL A 36 -6.43 4.91 -16.66
C VAL A 36 -5.22 5.12 -15.75
N PRO A 37 -3.98 4.92 -16.24
CA PRO A 37 -2.79 5.06 -15.41
C PRO A 37 -2.59 6.52 -14.94
N PRO A 38 -2.31 6.76 -13.64
CA PRO A 38 -1.98 8.10 -13.16
C PRO A 38 -0.62 8.56 -13.70
N LEU A 39 -0.34 9.86 -13.70
CA LEU A 39 0.98 10.35 -14.11
C LEU A 39 2.06 9.93 -13.11
N ILE A 40 3.14 9.31 -13.58
CA ILE A 40 4.26 8.88 -12.73
C ILE A 40 4.86 10.06 -11.94
N SER A 41 4.86 11.27 -12.51
CA SER A 41 5.31 12.48 -11.80
C SER A 41 4.46 12.79 -10.58
N MET A 42 3.13 12.67 -10.69
CA MET A 42 2.19 12.89 -9.59
C MET A 42 2.34 11.82 -8.51
N GLU A 43 2.46 10.55 -8.91
CA GLU A 43 2.66 9.45 -7.95
C GLU A 43 3.97 9.60 -7.16
N LYS A 44 5.03 10.08 -7.82
CA LYS A 44 6.27 10.43 -7.12
C LYS A 44 6.01 11.49 -6.04
N GLU A 45 5.31 12.57 -6.36
CA GLU A 45 4.99 13.62 -5.39
C GLU A 45 4.20 13.11 -4.20
N ARG A 46 3.29 12.16 -4.43
CA ARG A 46 2.47 11.53 -3.40
C ARG A 46 3.29 10.66 -2.43
N PHE A 47 4.28 9.91 -2.92
CA PHE A 47 4.99 8.92 -2.10
C PHE A 47 6.34 9.37 -1.53
N TYR A 48 6.93 10.44 -2.05
CA TYR A 48 8.20 10.96 -1.53
C TYR A 48 7.99 11.75 -0.23
N PRO A 49 8.51 11.28 0.92
CA PRO A 49 8.27 11.91 2.22
C PRO A 49 8.71 13.37 2.30
N GLU A 50 9.76 13.73 1.55
CA GLU A 50 10.27 15.10 1.47
C GLU A 50 9.28 16.10 0.85
N LYS A 51 8.19 15.62 0.23
CA LYS A 51 7.21 16.45 -0.49
C LYS A 51 5.86 16.57 0.22
N GLY A 52 5.51 15.67 1.14
CA GLY A 52 4.15 15.54 1.66
C GLY A 52 3.99 16.04 3.09
N ALA A 53 3.03 16.96 3.33
CA ALA A 53 2.65 17.39 4.67
C ALA A 53 2.16 16.24 5.56
N TYR A 54 1.58 15.20 4.95
CA TYR A 54 1.09 14.00 5.64
C TYR A 54 2.17 13.31 6.49
N PHE A 55 3.37 13.14 5.93
CA PHE A 55 4.48 12.45 6.59
C PHE A 55 5.03 13.20 7.82
N LYS A 56 4.64 14.46 8.04
CA LYS A 56 5.05 15.22 9.23
C LYS A 56 4.36 14.75 10.50
N ASN A 57 3.12 14.28 10.37
CA ASN A 57 2.26 13.89 11.49
C ASN A 57 1.82 12.43 11.42
N ALA A 58 2.45 11.65 10.52
CA ALA A 58 2.12 10.27 10.29
C ALA A 58 3.38 9.40 10.21
N GLU A 59 3.30 8.19 10.76
CA GLU A 59 4.29 7.14 10.46
C GLU A 59 3.80 6.33 9.28
N VAL A 60 4.67 6.08 8.31
CA VAL A 60 4.31 5.39 7.06
C VAL A 60 5.35 4.33 6.75
N GLN A 61 4.88 3.12 6.45
CA GLN A 61 5.71 2.03 5.97
C GLN A 61 5.15 1.44 4.68
N PHE A 62 6.01 1.39 3.68
CA PHE A 62 5.74 0.77 2.39
C PHE A 62 6.22 -0.67 2.38
N PHE A 63 5.46 -1.54 1.72
CA PHE A 63 5.83 -2.93 1.51
C PHE A 63 5.64 -3.33 0.05
N ILE A 64 6.56 -4.18 -0.45
CA ILE A 64 6.42 -4.86 -1.74
C ILE A 64 6.51 -6.37 -1.50
N ALA A 65 5.58 -7.12 -2.10
CA ALA A 65 5.65 -8.57 -2.20
C ALA A 65 6.33 -8.97 -3.49
N TYR A 66 7.24 -9.93 -3.39
CA TYR A 66 7.96 -10.52 -4.50
C TYR A 66 7.71 -12.01 -4.59
N ARG A 67 7.45 -12.50 -5.80
CA ARG A 67 7.45 -13.93 -6.13
C ARG A 67 8.77 -14.23 -6.86
N GLY A 68 9.74 -14.76 -6.12
CA GLY A 68 11.14 -14.73 -6.55
C GLY A 68 11.64 -13.28 -6.65
N GLU A 69 12.09 -12.86 -7.84
CA GLU A 69 12.55 -11.47 -8.07
C GLU A 69 11.45 -10.56 -8.65
N ARG A 70 10.30 -11.13 -9.01
CA ARG A 70 9.22 -10.38 -9.64
C ARG A 70 8.37 -9.69 -8.56
N PRO A 71 8.20 -8.35 -8.58
CA PRO A 71 7.23 -7.69 -7.72
C PRO A 71 5.81 -8.10 -8.16
N VAL A 72 5.00 -8.53 -7.19
CA VAL A 72 3.64 -9.05 -7.42
C VAL A 72 2.56 -8.31 -6.62
N GLY A 73 2.95 -7.44 -5.70
CA GLY A 73 1.99 -6.58 -5.01
C GLY A 73 2.65 -5.55 -4.11
N ARG A 74 1.84 -4.61 -3.63
CA ARG A 74 2.22 -3.54 -2.72
C ARG A 74 1.14 -3.29 -1.68
N ILE A 75 1.54 -2.75 -0.53
CA ILE A 75 0.65 -2.17 0.48
C ILE A 75 1.40 -1.08 1.25
N VAL A 76 0.68 -0.09 1.75
CA VAL A 76 1.16 0.86 2.75
C VAL A 76 0.46 0.59 4.06
N ALA A 77 1.21 0.50 5.16
CA ALA A 77 0.69 0.64 6.50
C ALA A 77 1.04 2.04 7.03
N HIS A 78 0.12 2.69 7.72
CA HIS A 78 0.37 4.02 8.26
C HIS A 78 -0.40 4.30 9.55
N ILE A 79 0.10 5.27 10.32
CA ILE A 79 -0.48 5.74 11.56
C ILE A 79 -0.69 7.25 11.41
N ASN A 80 -1.93 7.70 11.52
CA ASN A 80 -2.27 9.11 11.55
C ASN A 80 -2.42 9.55 13.02
N HIS A 81 -1.40 10.21 13.58
CA HIS A 81 -1.43 10.64 14.98
C HIS A 81 -2.55 11.65 15.27
N PRO A 82 -2.79 12.69 14.44
CA PRO A 82 -3.95 13.56 14.61
C PRO A 82 -5.31 12.85 14.65
N HIS A 83 -5.51 11.81 13.84
CA HIS A 83 -6.74 10.98 13.88
C HIS A 83 -6.89 10.33 15.25
N ASN A 84 -5.86 9.63 15.71
CA ASN A 84 -5.88 8.90 16.98
C ASN A 84 -6.05 9.86 18.17
N GLU A 85 -5.42 11.04 18.12
CA GLU A 85 -5.59 12.09 19.14
C GLU A 85 -7.01 12.64 19.20
N PHE A 86 -7.66 12.82 18.05
CA PHE A 86 -9.03 13.34 17.96
C PHE A 86 -10.07 12.29 18.36
N HIS A 87 -9.97 11.07 17.82
CA HIS A 87 -10.93 9.99 18.03
C HIS A 87 -10.69 9.18 19.31
N LYS A 88 -9.54 9.38 19.97
CA LYS A 88 -9.13 8.63 21.17
C LYS A 88 -9.10 7.11 20.93
N ASP A 89 -8.65 6.71 19.74
CA ASP A 89 -8.47 5.31 19.35
C ASP A 89 -6.99 4.99 19.02
N LYS A 90 -6.67 3.70 18.89
CA LYS A 90 -5.32 3.20 18.59
C LYS A 90 -5.27 2.57 17.20
N VAL A 91 -5.76 3.31 16.21
CA VAL A 91 -5.97 2.76 14.88
C VAL A 91 -4.72 2.93 14.02
N GLY A 92 -4.37 1.82 13.37
CA GLY A 92 -3.52 1.79 12.19
C GLY A 92 -4.35 1.72 10.93
N PHE A 93 -3.79 2.17 9.82
CA PHE A 93 -4.47 2.17 8.54
C PHE A 93 -3.66 1.40 7.50
N PHE A 94 -4.36 0.88 6.49
CA PHE A 94 -3.72 0.40 5.26
C PHE A 94 -4.30 1.08 4.03
N GLY A 95 -3.46 1.28 3.03
CA GLY A 95 -3.83 1.88 1.75
C GLY A 95 -2.90 1.46 0.62
N PHE A 96 -3.18 1.95 -0.59
CA PHE A 96 -2.41 1.68 -1.80
C PHE A 96 -2.16 0.19 -2.06
N PHE A 97 -3.08 -0.66 -1.61
CA PHE A 97 -2.99 -2.09 -1.82
C PHE A 97 -3.25 -2.42 -3.29
N GLU A 98 -2.29 -3.07 -3.92
CA GLU A 98 -2.40 -3.54 -5.29
C GLU A 98 -1.70 -4.89 -5.38
N CYS A 99 -2.35 -5.89 -5.97
CA CYS A 99 -1.79 -7.22 -6.04
C CYS A 99 -2.20 -7.90 -7.34
N MET A 100 -1.26 -8.66 -7.93
CA MET A 100 -1.60 -9.63 -8.96
C MET A 100 -2.62 -10.64 -8.39
N PRO A 101 -3.33 -11.42 -9.24
CA PRO A 101 -4.20 -12.52 -8.80
C PRO A 101 -3.42 -13.65 -8.10
N ASP A 102 -3.00 -13.39 -6.87
CA ASP A 102 -2.00 -14.13 -6.10
C ASP A 102 -2.34 -13.99 -4.60
N TYR A 103 -3.07 -14.98 -4.07
CA TYR A 103 -3.56 -14.96 -2.70
C TYR A 103 -2.41 -14.95 -1.67
N GLU A 104 -1.36 -15.75 -1.88
CA GLU A 104 -0.21 -15.83 -0.98
C GLU A 104 0.49 -14.47 -0.87
N ALA A 105 0.59 -13.72 -1.97
CA ALA A 105 1.14 -12.37 -1.96
C ALA A 105 0.25 -11.40 -1.19
N ALA A 106 -1.08 -11.45 -1.40
CA ALA A 106 -2.03 -10.61 -0.70
C ALA A 106 -2.00 -10.86 0.81
N GLU A 107 -2.08 -12.12 1.23
CA GLU A 107 -2.02 -12.52 2.64
C GLU A 107 -0.71 -12.04 3.30
N ALA A 108 0.43 -12.28 2.64
CA ALA A 108 1.73 -11.84 3.17
C ALA A 108 1.85 -10.32 3.31
N LEU A 109 1.26 -9.54 2.39
CA LEU A 109 1.24 -8.08 2.47
C LEU A 109 0.40 -7.59 3.65
N PHE A 110 -0.82 -8.13 3.81
CA PHE A 110 -1.69 -7.77 4.92
C PHE A 110 -1.10 -8.18 6.27
N GLN A 111 -0.44 -9.34 6.34
CA GLN A 111 0.27 -9.79 7.53
C GLN A 111 1.41 -8.82 7.88
N ALA A 112 2.26 -8.46 6.91
CA ALA A 112 3.37 -7.53 7.14
C ALA A 112 2.90 -6.13 7.58
N ALA A 113 1.81 -5.62 6.98
CA ALA A 113 1.20 -4.36 7.39
C ALA A 113 0.65 -4.43 8.81
N SER A 114 -0.06 -5.51 9.13
CA SER A 114 -0.65 -5.72 10.46
C SER A 114 0.41 -5.86 11.55
N ASP A 115 1.49 -6.62 11.28
CA ASP A 115 2.58 -6.81 12.25
C ASP A 115 3.32 -5.49 12.52
N TRP A 116 3.58 -4.69 11.49
CA TRP A 116 4.21 -3.38 11.67
C TRP A 116 3.37 -2.40 12.50
N LEU A 117 2.04 -2.49 12.39
CA LEU A 117 1.09 -1.72 13.19
C LEU A 117 1.02 -2.23 14.64
N LYS A 118 0.97 -3.55 14.85
CA LYS A 118 1.00 -4.18 16.18
C LYS A 118 2.28 -3.84 16.94
N GLU A 119 3.44 -3.87 16.26
CA GLU A 119 4.74 -3.43 16.81
C GLU A 119 4.70 -1.98 17.35
N ARG A 120 3.71 -1.18 16.93
CA ARG A 120 3.51 0.23 17.30
C ARG A 120 2.28 0.46 18.17
N ASP A 121 1.80 -0.57 18.87
CA ASP A 121 0.66 -0.49 19.78
C ASP A 121 -0.61 0.03 19.07
N ARG A 122 -0.87 -0.51 17.87
CA ARG A 122 -2.15 -0.37 17.18
C ARG A 122 -2.89 -1.70 17.23
N ASP A 123 -4.08 -1.68 17.82
CA ASP A 123 -4.91 -2.86 18.06
C ASP A 123 -5.96 -3.09 16.95
N ILE A 124 -6.21 -2.05 16.14
CA ILE A 124 -7.15 -2.06 15.02
C ILE A 124 -6.43 -1.64 13.75
N ILE A 125 -6.68 -2.36 12.66
CA ILE A 125 -6.30 -1.95 11.30
C ILE A 125 -7.55 -1.58 10.49
N ARG A 126 -7.58 -0.39 9.86
CA ARG A 126 -8.71 0.10 9.02
C ARG A 126 -8.26 0.41 7.60
N GLY A 127 -9.12 0.13 6.62
CA GLY A 127 -8.87 0.50 5.23
C GLY A 127 -9.79 -0.22 4.22
N PRO A 128 -9.52 -0.06 2.91
CA PRO A 128 -8.43 0.74 2.36
C PRO A 128 -8.67 2.24 2.56
N MET A 129 -7.67 2.92 3.11
CA MET A 129 -7.61 4.35 3.32
C MET A 129 -6.20 4.82 2.97
N ASN A 130 -6.10 5.61 1.90
CA ASN A 130 -4.85 6.29 1.56
C ASN A 130 -4.58 7.44 2.55
N TYR A 131 -3.67 8.35 2.24
CA TYR A 131 -3.18 9.34 3.22
C TYR A 131 -4.26 10.31 3.72
N SER A 132 -5.21 10.69 2.89
CA SER A 132 -6.30 11.57 3.30
C SER A 132 -7.64 11.08 2.75
N THR A 133 -8.74 11.53 3.33
CA THR A 133 -10.08 11.36 2.74
C THR A 133 -10.23 12.07 1.39
N ASN A 134 -9.30 12.95 1.03
CA ASN A 134 -9.22 13.60 -0.28
C ASN A 134 -8.45 12.75 -1.30
N ASP A 135 -7.74 11.71 -0.85
CA ASP A 135 -7.22 10.65 -1.71
C ASP A 135 -8.26 9.53 -1.83
N GLU A 136 -7.98 8.53 -2.67
CA GLU A 136 -8.87 7.37 -2.80
C GLU A 136 -9.08 6.68 -1.44
N CYS A 137 -10.35 6.55 -1.06
CA CYS A 137 -10.79 5.77 0.09
C CYS A 137 -11.87 4.79 -0.37
N ALA A 138 -11.96 3.65 0.34
CA ALA A 138 -12.77 2.49 -0.04
C ALA A 138 -12.28 1.73 -1.29
N LEU A 139 -12.98 0.66 -1.67
CA LEU A 139 -12.66 -0.23 -2.77
C LEU A 139 -13.89 -0.39 -3.66
N LEU A 140 -13.69 -0.39 -4.98
CA LEU A 140 -14.74 -0.81 -5.90
C LEU A 140 -14.94 -2.33 -5.82
N VAL A 141 -16.06 -2.76 -5.24
CA VAL A 141 -16.43 -4.19 -5.14
C VAL A 141 -17.24 -4.66 -6.35
N LYS A 142 -18.07 -3.77 -6.94
CA LYS A 142 -18.91 -4.06 -8.12
C LYS A 142 -19.09 -2.81 -8.97
N GLY A 143 -18.99 -2.95 -10.29
CA GLY A 143 -19.16 -1.88 -11.28
C GLY A 143 -18.77 -2.34 -12.68
N PHE A 144 -18.90 -1.47 -13.68
CA PHE A 144 -18.45 -1.66 -15.07
C PHE A 144 -19.07 -2.80 -15.93
N GLY A 145 -20.00 -3.59 -15.39
CA GLY A 145 -20.82 -4.56 -16.16
C GLY A 145 -20.91 -5.92 -15.50
#